data_AF-A0A1G8KJF2-F1
#
_entry.id   AF-A0A1G8KJF2-F1
#
_cell.length_a   1.000
_cell.length_b   1.000
_cell.length_c   1.000
_cell.angle_alpha   90.00
_cell.angle_beta   90.00
_cell.angle_gamma   90.00
#
_symmetry.space_group_name_H-M   'P 1'
#
loop_
_entity.id
_entity.type
_entity.pdbx_description
1 polymer ?
#
loop_
_entity_poly.entity_id
_entity_poly.type
_entity_poly.pdbx_seq_one_letter_code
_entity_poly.pdbx_strand_id
1 'polypeptide(L)'
;MYLYHLFGRHESTEAIRRVMKNGLHSKTTSMFLGCGGGGGLFPGLIHRIQKGNVDKYLDFEQAVEAKFSPYNFKKYVYFPAFTKRIYVFDKEITTDLFTYIEDEYMREFEGKGIIEPGFPSKEELMQKYWKSKVHIDDYLDNKPYQNPEVLVFESIPASLLESSLN
;
A
#
# COMPACT_ATOMS: atom_id res chain seq x y z
N MET A 1 13.74 1.40 13.48
CA MET A 1 13.34 0.44 12.43
C MET A 1 13.39 1.16 11.08
N TYR A 2 13.77 0.45 10.01
CA TYR A 2 13.74 0.94 8.64
C TYR A 2 12.57 0.33 7.87
N LEU A 3 12.02 1.10 6.94
CA LEU A 3 11.02 0.69 5.97
C LEU A 3 11.59 0.82 4.55
N TYR A 4 11.10 -0.02 3.65
CA TYR A 4 11.64 -0.19 2.31
C TYR A 4 10.57 0.06 1.27
N HIS A 5 10.86 0.89 0.26
CA HIS A 5 10.04 1.04 -0.92
C HIS A 5 10.74 0.38 -2.11
N LEU A 6 10.08 -0.62 -2.69
CA LEU A 6 10.67 -1.56 -3.64
C LEU A 6 10.39 -1.10 -5.07
N PHE A 7 11.37 -1.27 -5.94
CA PHE A 7 11.24 -0.99 -7.38
C PHE A 7 11.23 -2.30 -8.17
N GLY A 8 10.35 -2.37 -9.16
CA GLY A 8 10.19 -3.54 -10.01
C GLY A 8 11.47 -3.84 -10.81
N ARG A 9 11.63 -5.10 -11.22
CA ARG A 9 12.80 -5.55 -12.01
C ARG A 9 13.05 -4.65 -13.24
N HIS A 10 11.98 -4.26 -13.91
CA HIS A 10 11.99 -3.47 -15.14
C HIS A 10 12.05 -1.96 -14.92
N GLU A 11 11.98 -1.48 -13.68
CA GLU A 11 12.06 -0.05 -13.41
C GLU A 11 13.49 0.48 -13.54
N SER A 12 13.61 1.67 -14.09
CA SER A 12 14.90 2.28 -14.38
C SER A 12 15.57 2.81 -13.12
N THR A 13 16.90 2.95 -13.16
CA THR A 13 17.66 3.58 -12.07
C THR A 13 17.29 5.05 -11.89
N GLU A 14 16.80 5.69 -12.95
CA GLU A 14 16.31 7.06 -12.98
C GLU A 14 15.07 7.23 -12.09
N ALA A 15 14.22 6.20 -11.94
CA ALA A 15 13.11 6.24 -10.99
C ALA A 15 13.61 6.38 -9.55
N ILE A 16 14.65 5.63 -9.18
CA ILE A 16 15.29 5.74 -7.87
C ILE A 16 15.95 7.11 -7.72
N ARG A 17 16.72 7.58 -8.70
CA ARG A 17 17.34 8.93 -8.65
C ARG A 17 16.31 10.03 -8.49
N ARG A 18 15.13 9.92 -9.13
CA ARG A 18 14.02 10.87 -8.96
C ARG A 18 13.50 10.89 -7.53
N VAL A 19 13.33 9.72 -6.92
CA VAL A 19 12.93 9.59 -5.51
C VAL A 19 14.00 10.17 -4.58
N MET A 20 15.27 9.85 -4.80
CA MET A 20 16.38 10.39 -4.01
C MET A 20 16.51 11.92 -4.12
N LYS A 21 16.09 12.51 -5.24
CA LYS A 21 16.13 13.97 -5.46
C LYS A 21 14.91 14.69 -4.88
N ASN A 22 13.72 14.12 -5.06
CA ASN A 22 12.45 14.83 -4.83
C ASN A 22 11.70 14.33 -3.59
N GLY A 23 12.19 13.28 -2.93
CA GLY A 23 11.46 12.55 -1.90
C GLY A 23 10.57 11.46 -2.47
N LEU A 24 10.06 10.62 -1.57
CA LEU A 24 9.14 9.54 -1.89
C LEU A 24 7.71 9.96 -1.50
N HIS A 25 6.83 9.99 -2.49
CA HIS A 25 5.41 10.34 -2.36
C HIS A 25 4.63 9.75 -3.54
N SER A 26 3.30 9.86 -3.53
CA SER A 26 2.37 9.30 -4.54
C SER A 26 2.74 9.51 -6.02
N LYS A 27 3.52 10.55 -6.36
CA LYS A 27 3.94 10.84 -7.74
C LYS A 27 5.33 10.33 -8.08
N THR A 28 6.10 9.89 -7.09
CA THR A 28 7.46 9.38 -7.27
C THR A 28 7.62 7.92 -6.92
N THR A 29 6.60 7.28 -6.31
CA THR A 29 6.57 5.84 -6.01
C THR A 29 6.87 4.99 -7.25
N SER A 30 7.34 3.77 -7.02
CA SER A 30 7.43 2.75 -8.03
C SER A 30 6.05 2.39 -8.56
N MET A 31 6.00 1.93 -9.81
CA MET A 31 4.83 1.26 -10.39
C MET A 31 4.64 -0.14 -9.81
N PHE A 32 5.73 -0.76 -9.31
CA PHE A 32 5.68 -2.12 -8.76
C PHE A 32 4.97 -2.18 -7.42
N LEU A 33 5.32 -1.28 -6.50
CA LEU A 33 4.72 -1.24 -5.17
C LEU A 33 3.60 -0.20 -5.10
N GLY A 34 3.73 0.91 -5.83
CA GLY A 34 2.63 1.86 -5.98
C GLY A 34 2.34 2.71 -4.74
N CYS A 35 1.09 3.17 -4.68
CA CYS A 35 0.52 4.00 -3.62
C CYS A 35 -0.88 3.50 -3.28
N GLY A 36 -1.37 3.86 -2.09
CA GLY A 36 -2.75 3.61 -1.65
C GLY A 36 -3.11 2.21 -1.19
N GLY A 37 -2.36 1.16 -1.56
CA GLY A 37 -2.64 -0.21 -1.12
C GLY A 37 -4.09 -0.64 -1.36
N GLY A 38 -4.64 -1.50 -0.50
CA GLY A 38 -6.03 -1.96 -0.59
C GLY A 38 -7.07 -0.83 -0.52
N GLY A 39 -6.82 0.21 0.28
CA GLY A 39 -7.74 1.35 0.41
C GLY A 39 -7.84 2.20 -0.85
N GLY A 40 -6.78 2.21 -1.69
CA GLY A 40 -6.75 2.90 -2.97
C GLY A 40 -7.52 2.20 -4.10
N LEU A 41 -7.90 0.93 -3.94
CA LEU A 41 -8.55 0.15 -5.02
C LEU A 41 -9.98 0.63 -5.31
N PHE A 42 -10.72 1.06 -4.29
CA PHE A 42 -12.09 1.56 -4.44
C PHE A 42 -12.31 2.86 -3.66
N PRO A 43 -11.84 4.01 -4.17
CA PRO A 43 -11.83 5.28 -3.44
C PRO A 43 -13.24 5.73 -3.00
N GLY A 44 -14.25 5.47 -3.84
CA GLY A 44 -15.64 5.77 -3.49
C GLY A 44 -16.16 4.99 -2.29
N LEU A 45 -15.67 3.77 -2.03
CA LEU A 45 -16.04 2.97 -0.87
C LEU A 45 -15.32 3.44 0.39
N ILE A 46 -13.99 3.62 0.31
CA ILE A 46 -13.20 4.02 1.47
C ILE A 46 -13.61 5.41 1.98
N HIS A 47 -13.88 6.36 1.08
CA HIS A 47 -14.38 7.69 1.46
C HIS A 47 -15.72 7.65 2.21
N ARG A 48 -16.62 6.72 1.84
CA ARG A 48 -17.88 6.52 2.56
C ARG A 48 -17.65 5.96 3.96
N ILE A 49 -16.73 5.01 4.10
CA ILE A 49 -16.39 4.37 5.38
C ILE A 49 -15.67 5.35 6.33
N GLN A 50 -14.80 6.20 5.79
CA GLN A 50 -14.07 7.22 6.56
C GLN A 50 -14.96 8.37 7.03
N LYS A 51 -16.12 8.59 6.41
CA LYS A 51 -17.00 9.72 6.73
C LYS A 51 -17.47 9.63 8.19
N GLY A 52 -17.07 10.60 9.00
CA GLY A 52 -17.39 10.66 10.43
C GLY A 52 -16.42 9.89 11.33
N ASN A 53 -15.37 9.27 10.78
CA ASN A 53 -14.31 8.61 11.54
C ASN A 53 -13.23 9.63 12.00
N VAL A 54 -12.60 9.37 13.14
CA VAL A 54 -11.50 10.19 13.68
C VAL A 54 -10.28 10.21 12.75
N ASP A 55 -10.08 9.13 11.99
CA ASP A 55 -8.95 8.96 11.10
C ASP A 55 -9.26 9.31 9.63
N LYS A 56 -10.27 10.15 9.40
CA LYS A 56 -10.65 10.63 8.06
C LYS A 56 -9.55 11.40 7.33
N TYR A 57 -8.47 11.76 8.01
CA TYR A 57 -7.30 12.42 7.44
C TYR A 57 -6.36 11.45 6.72
N LEU A 58 -6.57 10.14 6.83
CA LEU A 58 -5.79 9.13 6.12
C LEU A 58 -6.19 9.10 4.65
N ASP A 59 -5.41 9.80 3.83
CA ASP A 59 -5.61 9.89 2.40
C ASP A 59 -4.87 8.77 1.66
N PHE A 60 -5.61 7.77 1.18
CA PHE A 60 -5.06 6.65 0.43
C PHE A 60 -4.54 7.06 -0.96
N GLU A 61 -4.99 8.17 -1.56
CA GLU A 61 -4.42 8.65 -2.83
C GLU A 61 -3.00 9.21 -2.64
N GLN A 62 -2.66 9.61 -1.42
CA GLN A 62 -1.33 10.13 -1.07
C GLN A 62 -0.45 9.10 -0.33
N ALA A 63 -1.03 8.00 0.14
CA ALA A 63 -0.32 7.01 0.95
C ALA A 63 0.75 6.28 0.14
N VAL A 64 1.96 6.20 0.69
CA VAL A 64 3.08 5.45 0.10
C VAL A 64 3.10 4.04 0.70
N GLU A 65 3.14 3.02 -0.14
CA GLU A 65 3.33 1.65 0.33
C GLU A 65 4.80 1.36 0.64
N ALA A 66 5.04 0.62 1.72
CA ALA A 66 6.38 0.19 2.14
C ALA A 66 6.37 -1.27 2.60
N LYS A 67 7.57 -1.80 2.86
CA LYS A 67 7.82 -3.14 3.39
C LYS A 67 8.76 -3.09 4.58
N PHE A 68 8.66 -4.09 5.45
CA PHE A 68 9.58 -4.28 6.58
C PHE A 68 10.96 -4.81 6.18
N SER A 69 11.11 -5.31 4.94
CA SER A 69 12.35 -5.87 4.42
C SER A 69 12.43 -5.65 2.91
N PRO A 70 13.64 -5.52 2.34
CA PRO A 70 13.83 -5.51 0.89
C PRO A 70 13.62 -6.90 0.26
N TYR A 71 13.49 -7.96 1.05
CA TYR A 71 13.44 -9.34 0.60
C TYR A 71 14.62 -9.66 -0.35
N ASN A 72 14.34 -10.05 -1.58
CA ASN A 72 15.32 -10.34 -2.62
C ASN A 72 15.41 -9.23 -3.69
N PHE A 73 14.80 -8.06 -3.47
CA PHE A 73 14.85 -6.95 -4.42
C PHE A 73 16.24 -6.30 -4.44
N LYS A 74 16.76 -6.04 -5.65
CA LYS A 74 18.04 -5.35 -5.85
C LYS A 74 17.90 -3.83 -5.93
N LYS A 75 16.68 -3.34 -6.15
CA LYS A 75 16.35 -1.92 -6.38
C LYS A 75 15.33 -1.49 -5.33
N TYR A 76 15.77 -0.72 -4.36
CA TYR A 76 14.91 -0.18 -3.30
C TYR A 76 15.48 1.13 -2.77
N VAL A 77 14.61 1.94 -2.18
CA VAL A 77 14.99 2.97 -1.21
C VAL A 77 14.53 2.56 0.16
N TYR A 78 15.20 3.06 1.20
CA TYR A 78 14.81 2.82 2.58
C TYR A 78 14.92 4.10 3.41
N PHE A 79 14.15 4.14 4.49
CA PHE A 79 14.05 5.28 5.40
C PHE A 79 13.68 4.82 6.80
N PRO A 80 14.11 5.54 7.86
CA PRO A 80 13.70 5.22 9.21
C PRO A 80 12.20 5.53 9.39
N ALA A 81 11.52 4.78 10.25
CA ALA A 81 10.18 5.16 10.71
C ALA A 81 10.27 6.53 11.44
N PHE A 82 9.81 7.59 10.79
CA PHE A 82 10.02 8.99 11.25
C PHE A 82 8.73 9.71 11.69
N THR A 83 7.56 9.15 11.39
CA THR A 83 6.25 9.75 11.64
C THR A 83 5.33 8.76 12.34
N LYS A 84 4.31 9.28 13.03
CA LYS A 84 3.21 8.50 13.63
C LYS A 84 2.07 8.22 12.64
N ARG A 85 2.26 8.58 11.37
CA ARG A 85 1.29 8.37 10.28
C ARG A 85 1.57 7.09 9.48
N ILE A 86 2.09 6.07 10.16
CA ILE A 86 2.39 4.78 9.55
C ILE A 86 1.43 3.75 10.13
N TYR A 87 0.63 3.18 9.25
CA TYR A 87 -0.37 2.18 9.60
C TYR A 87 -0.12 0.90 8.82
N VAL A 88 -0.48 -0.21 9.43
CA VAL A 88 -0.41 -1.54 8.85
C VAL A 88 -1.84 -2.03 8.66
N PHE A 89 -2.08 -2.68 7.53
CA PHE A 89 -3.35 -3.30 7.14
C PHE A 89 -3.13 -4.77 6.80
N ASP A 90 -4.20 -5.55 6.82
CA ASP A 90 -4.17 -6.95 6.41
C ASP A 90 -4.17 -7.08 4.88
N LYS A 91 -3.04 -7.54 4.34
CA LYS A 91 -2.84 -7.67 2.89
C LYS A 91 -3.69 -8.77 2.27
N GLU A 92 -4.13 -9.77 3.03
CA GLU A 92 -5.05 -10.79 2.49
C GLU A 92 -6.35 -10.13 2.00
N ILE A 93 -6.83 -9.12 2.73
CA ILE A 93 -8.02 -8.36 2.33
C ILE A 93 -7.75 -7.51 1.08
N THR A 94 -6.54 -6.95 0.94
CA THR A 94 -6.12 -6.28 -0.31
C THR A 94 -6.20 -7.24 -1.50
N THR A 95 -5.70 -8.48 -1.33
CA THR A 95 -5.76 -9.50 -2.37
C THR A 95 -7.20 -9.83 -2.76
N ASP A 96 -8.09 -10.02 -1.78
CA ASP A 96 -9.51 -10.27 -2.03
C ASP A 96 -10.21 -9.08 -2.74
N LEU A 97 -9.86 -7.85 -2.37
CA LEU A 97 -10.34 -6.64 -3.04
C LEU A 97 -9.85 -6.57 -4.49
N PHE A 98 -8.60 -6.97 -4.74
CA PHE A 98 -8.00 -6.96 -6.07
C PHE A 98 -8.65 -7.98 -7.02
N THR A 99 -9.19 -9.09 -6.51
CA THR A 99 -9.96 -10.06 -7.29
C THR A 99 -11.13 -9.42 -8.04
N TYR A 100 -11.73 -8.35 -7.52
CA TYR A 100 -12.78 -7.61 -8.26
C TYR A 100 -12.26 -6.86 -9.47
N ILE A 101 -11.02 -6.37 -9.44
CA ILE A 101 -10.37 -5.73 -10.59
C ILE A 101 -10.05 -6.80 -11.65
N GLU A 102 -9.54 -7.95 -11.22
CA GLU A 102 -9.29 -9.08 -12.10
C GLU A 102 -10.58 -9.64 -12.71
N ASP A 103 -11.67 -9.73 -11.95
CA ASP A 103 -12.99 -10.16 -12.44
C ASP A 103 -13.54 -9.21 -13.51
N GLU A 104 -13.43 -7.90 -13.30
CA GLU A 104 -13.84 -6.89 -14.29
C GLU A 104 -13.02 -7.05 -15.60
N TYR A 105 -11.70 -7.23 -15.49
CA TYR A 105 -10.83 -7.50 -16.63
C TYR A 105 -11.20 -8.81 -17.34
N MET A 106 -11.38 -9.91 -16.62
CA MET A 106 -11.74 -11.21 -17.20
C MET A 106 -13.10 -11.17 -17.89
N ARG A 107 -14.08 -10.44 -17.36
CA ARG A 107 -15.37 -10.22 -18.04
C ARG A 107 -15.20 -9.46 -19.34
N GLU A 108 -14.36 -8.44 -19.36
CA GLU A 108 -14.12 -7.62 -20.55
C GLU A 108 -13.43 -8.42 -21.67
N PHE A 109 -12.41 -9.22 -21.34
CA PHE A 109 -11.57 -9.90 -22.33
C PHE A 109 -11.99 -11.35 -22.63
N GLU A 110 -12.52 -12.08 -21.64
CA GLU A 110 -12.90 -13.50 -21.78
C GLU A 110 -14.41 -13.74 -21.73
N GLY A 111 -15.22 -12.72 -21.46
CA GLY A 111 -16.68 -12.82 -21.36
C GLY A 111 -17.18 -13.56 -20.12
N LYS A 112 -16.28 -13.95 -19.20
CA LYS A 112 -16.60 -14.66 -17.95
C LYS A 112 -15.81 -14.07 -16.78
N GLY A 113 -16.46 -13.95 -15.64
CA GLY A 113 -15.80 -13.54 -14.39
C GLY A 113 -15.14 -14.72 -13.68
N ILE A 114 -14.37 -14.41 -12.64
CA ILE A 114 -13.69 -15.35 -11.74
C ILE A 114 -14.30 -15.37 -10.34
N ILE A 115 -15.19 -14.42 -10.00
CA ILE A 115 -15.83 -14.37 -8.68
C ILE A 115 -16.91 -15.45 -8.57
N GLU A 116 -16.73 -16.34 -7.60
CA GLU A 116 -17.65 -17.43 -7.29
C GLU A 116 -18.79 -16.99 -6.36
N PRO A 117 -19.95 -17.67 -6.39
CA PRO A 117 -21.01 -17.46 -5.40
C PRO A 117 -20.52 -17.64 -3.96
N GLY A 118 -20.82 -16.67 -3.10
CA GLY A 118 -20.40 -16.68 -1.69
C GLY A 118 -19.10 -15.91 -1.42
N PHE A 119 -18.43 -15.38 -2.44
CA PHE A 119 -17.32 -14.45 -2.25
C PHE A 119 -17.82 -13.15 -1.56
N PRO A 120 -17.09 -12.61 -0.55
CA PRO A 120 -17.50 -11.40 0.14
C PRO A 120 -17.64 -10.19 -0.78
N SER A 121 -18.63 -9.33 -0.53
CA SER A 121 -18.84 -8.11 -1.33
C SER A 121 -17.68 -7.10 -1.20
N LYS A 122 -17.52 -6.22 -2.21
CA LYS A 122 -16.57 -5.08 -2.16
C LYS A 122 -16.76 -4.24 -0.89
N GLU A 123 -18.01 -3.98 -0.52
CA GLU A 123 -18.39 -3.22 0.68
C GLU A 123 -17.92 -3.91 1.97
N GLU A 124 -18.18 -5.21 2.11
CA GLU A 124 -17.78 -5.99 3.29
C GLU A 124 -16.25 -6.07 3.41
N LEU A 125 -15.55 -6.33 2.30
CA LEU A 125 -14.10 -6.38 2.27
C LEU A 125 -13.49 -5.03 2.62
N MET A 126 -13.99 -3.93 2.05
CA MET A 126 -13.46 -2.60 2.35
C MET A 126 -13.70 -2.20 3.83
N GLN A 127 -14.83 -2.61 4.42
CA GLN A 127 -15.06 -2.42 5.85
C GLN A 127 -14.09 -3.25 6.71
N LYS A 128 -13.83 -4.51 6.33
CA LYS A 128 -12.85 -5.36 7.02
C LYS A 128 -11.44 -4.77 6.90
N TYR A 129 -11.06 -4.32 5.70
CA TYR A 129 -9.79 -3.66 5.44
C TYR A 129 -9.61 -2.44 6.34
N TRP A 130 -10.60 -1.53 6.38
CA TRP A 130 -10.54 -0.35 7.25
C TRP A 130 -10.42 -0.70 8.74
N LYS A 131 -11.14 -1.75 9.19
CA LYS A 131 -11.07 -2.24 10.57
C LYS A 131 -9.75 -2.96 10.89
N SER A 132 -9.03 -3.47 9.89
CA SER A 132 -7.72 -4.13 10.08
C SER A 132 -6.58 -3.16 10.36
N LYS A 133 -6.84 -1.86 10.25
CA LYS A 133 -5.86 -0.80 10.46
C LYS A 133 -5.30 -0.82 11.88
N VAL A 134 -3.98 -0.92 11.99
CA VAL A 134 -3.23 -0.88 13.25
C VAL A 134 -2.06 0.08 13.12
N HIS A 135 -1.75 0.84 14.17
CA HIS A 135 -0.55 1.69 14.15
C HIS A 135 0.71 0.81 14.10
N ILE A 136 1.77 1.25 13.42
CA ILE A 136 2.95 0.40 13.20
C ILE A 136 3.58 -0.12 14.51
N ASP A 137 3.62 0.71 15.55
CA ASP A 137 4.16 0.31 16.86
C ASP A 137 3.35 -0.88 17.44
N ASP A 138 2.02 -0.76 17.47
CA ASP A 138 1.13 -1.83 17.98
C ASP A 138 1.19 -3.10 17.12
N TYR A 139 1.41 -2.95 15.82
CA TYR A 139 1.58 -4.09 14.92
C TYR A 139 2.86 -4.87 15.22
N LEU A 140 3.98 -4.17 15.50
CA LEU A 140 5.24 -4.83 15.82
C LEU A 140 5.17 -5.66 17.11
N ASP A 141 4.37 -5.19 18.07
CA ASP A 141 4.16 -5.85 19.35
C ASP A 141 3.22 -7.06 19.24
N ASN A 142 2.11 -6.93 18.50
CA ASN A 142 1.02 -7.90 18.53
C ASN A 142 0.89 -8.76 17.26
N LYS A 143 1.34 -8.28 16.11
CA LYS A 143 1.28 -8.95 14.79
C LYS A 143 -0.06 -9.67 14.53
N PRO A 144 -1.20 -8.93 14.50
CA PRO A 144 -2.54 -9.51 14.45
C PRO A 144 -2.85 -10.30 13.16
N TYR A 145 -2.04 -10.15 12.12
CA TYR A 145 -2.12 -10.89 10.86
C TYR A 145 -0.71 -11.15 10.31
N GLN A 146 -0.58 -12.15 9.44
CA GLN A 146 0.72 -12.62 8.95
C GLN A 146 1.28 -11.80 7.78
N ASN A 147 0.41 -11.30 6.91
CA ASN A 147 0.78 -10.62 5.68
C ASN A 147 0.44 -9.13 5.78
N PRO A 148 1.40 -8.27 6.18
CA PRO A 148 1.15 -6.85 6.33
C PRO A 148 1.23 -6.08 5.02
N GLU A 149 0.33 -5.12 4.88
CA GLU A 149 0.44 -3.99 3.98
C GLU A 149 0.79 -2.74 4.81
N VAL A 150 1.99 -2.18 4.62
CA VAL A 150 2.45 -1.01 5.38
C VAL A 150 2.24 0.24 4.54
N LEU A 151 1.47 1.19 5.06
CA LEU A 151 1.19 2.47 4.41
C LEU A 151 1.70 3.64 5.25
N VAL A 152 2.40 4.55 4.59
CA VAL A 152 2.87 5.82 5.15
C VAL A 152 1.99 6.94 4.58
N PHE A 153 1.18 7.58 5.43
CA PHE A 153 0.25 8.65 5.04
C PHE A 153 0.90 10.03 5.09
N GLU A 154 2.15 10.10 4.65
CA GLU A 154 2.96 11.31 4.61
C GLU A 154 4.11 11.15 3.59
N SER A 155 4.45 12.23 2.89
CA SER A 155 5.61 12.24 2.00
C SER A 155 6.90 12.06 2.79
N ILE A 156 7.80 11.21 2.28
CA ILE A 156 9.11 10.97 2.89
C ILE A 156 10.13 11.93 2.26
N PRO A 157 10.74 12.84 3.05
CA PRO A 157 11.74 13.78 2.56
C PRO A 157 12.96 13.07 1.96
N ALA A 158 13.55 13.68 0.92
CA ALA A 158 14.78 13.21 0.30
C ALA A 158 15.94 13.04 1.31
N SER A 159 16.02 13.91 2.32
CA SER A 159 17.04 13.86 3.36
C SER A 159 16.98 12.65 4.28
N LEU A 160 15.87 11.89 4.27
CA LEU A 160 15.70 10.67 5.06
C LEU A 160 15.87 9.39 4.23
N LEU A 161 16.09 9.52 2.93
CA LEU A 161 16.17 8.39 2.01
C LEU A 161 17.61 7.94 1.83
N GLU A 162 17.79 6.63 1.82
CA GLU A 162 18.98 5.94 1.35
C GLU A 162 18.56 4.93 0.26
N SER A 163 19.49 4.50 -0.60
CA SER A 163 19.17 3.65 -1.75
C SER A 163 20.08 2.43 -1.85
N SER A 164 19.57 1.37 -2.47
CA SER A 164 20.36 0.16 -2.78
C SER A 164 21.34 0.34 -3.94
N LEU A 165 21.24 1.45 -4.66
CA LEU A 165 22.18 1.85 -5.71
C LEU A 165 23.24 2.74 -5.05
N ASN A 166 24.31 2.13 -4.53
CA ASN A 166 25.49 2.88 -4.12
C ASN A 166 26.04 3.74 -5.27
#